data_AF-D1CEZ0-F1
#
_entry.id   AF-D1CEZ0-F1
#
_cell.length_a   1.000
_cell.length_b   1.000
_cell.length_c   1.000
_cell.angle_alpha   90.00
_cell.angle_beta   90.00
_cell.angle_gamma   90.00
#
_symmetry.space_group_name_H-M   'P 1'
#
loop_
_entity.id
_entity.type
_entity.pdbx_description
1 polymer ?
#
loop_
_entity_poly.entity_id
_entity_poly.type
_entity_poly.pdbx_seq_one_letter_code
_entity_poly.pdbx_strand_id
1 'polypeptide(L)'
;MRGLLRFIFLATLIATLGFAFLPDNSLAEEESAIIATFDVNGEKFKVLVRNPATIAQILDLKEGKSTASIPNGKILPGAGEMNHNAPYSWHLDPQDISMADFTIELCDGTPSYVEDNVKYFIEKVGRYCPWSAKLVSVEYVKGSQGTAPKLPNSGAGSMYEPRENDVTGSMLAASILILAGSTIYFIRKFLA
;
A
#
# COMPACT_ATOMS: atom_id res chain seq x y z
N MET A 1 62.07 -31.48 42.63
CA MET A 1 60.80 -31.81 43.33
C MET A 1 59.84 -30.65 43.14
N ARG A 2 58.55 -30.94 42.87
CA ARG A 2 57.40 -30.04 42.58
C ARG A 2 57.39 -29.54 41.12
N GLY A 3 56.39 -29.77 40.27
CA GLY A 3 55.11 -30.50 40.29
C GLY A 3 54.55 -30.35 38.86
N LEU A 4 54.29 -31.43 38.13
CA LEU A 4 52.97 -32.03 37.93
C LEU A 4 51.83 -31.00 37.75
N LEU A 5 51.40 -30.77 36.51
CA LEU A 5 50.02 -30.92 36.01
C LEU A 5 49.95 -30.35 34.59
N ARG A 6 49.99 -31.22 33.58
CA ARG A 6 49.56 -30.87 32.22
C ARG A 6 48.04 -30.87 32.22
N PHE A 7 47.44 -29.69 32.40
CA PHE A 7 45.99 -29.52 32.29
C PHE A 7 45.57 -29.72 30.83
N ILE A 8 44.81 -30.79 30.63
CA ILE A 8 44.05 -31.09 29.43
C ILE A 8 42.97 -30.01 29.31
N PHE A 9 43.16 -29.02 28.43
CA PHE A 9 42.07 -28.13 28.04
C PHE A 9 41.35 -28.73 26.84
N LEU A 10 40.24 -29.35 27.17
CA LEU A 10 39.22 -29.89 26.28
C LEU A 10 38.69 -28.76 25.37
N ALA A 11 38.99 -28.82 24.07
CA ALA A 11 38.43 -27.91 23.08
C ALA A 11 36.95 -28.26 22.85
N THR A 12 36.04 -27.58 23.56
CA THR A 12 34.61 -27.65 23.28
C THR A 12 34.29 -26.82 22.06
N LEU A 13 34.17 -27.50 20.93
CA LEU A 13 33.62 -27.03 19.66
C LEU A 13 32.12 -26.70 19.86
N ILE A 14 31.80 -25.46 20.21
CA ILE A 14 30.42 -24.98 20.12
C ILE A 14 30.21 -24.58 18.66
N ALA A 15 29.71 -25.51 17.86
CA ALA A 15 29.11 -25.23 16.57
C ALA A 15 27.83 -24.41 16.81
N THR A 16 27.98 -23.09 16.93
CA THR A 16 26.85 -22.17 16.87
C THR A 16 26.29 -22.25 15.46
N LEU A 17 25.24 -23.04 15.30
CA LEU A 17 24.32 -22.98 14.17
C LEU A 17 24.02 -21.52 13.89
N GLY A 18 24.46 -21.07 12.71
CA GLY A 18 24.14 -19.75 12.18
C GLY A 18 22.63 -19.65 12.07
N PHE A 19 22.00 -19.06 13.07
CA PHE A 19 20.69 -18.47 12.91
C PHE A 19 20.92 -17.28 11.99
N ALA A 20 20.63 -17.47 10.70
CA ALA A 20 20.54 -16.37 9.77
C ALA A 20 19.47 -15.41 10.31
N PHE A 21 19.90 -14.38 11.03
CA PHE A 21 19.12 -13.16 11.16
C PHE A 21 19.00 -12.61 9.74
N LEU A 22 17.98 -13.07 9.01
CA LEU A 22 17.43 -12.26 7.96
C LEU A 22 16.98 -10.97 8.67
N PRO A 23 17.47 -9.78 8.30
CA PRO A 23 16.85 -8.57 8.78
C PRO A 23 15.38 -8.67 8.35
N ASP A 24 14.50 -8.70 9.35
CA ASP A 24 13.08 -8.60 9.14
C ASP A 24 12.81 -7.19 8.61
N ASN A 25 12.86 -7.05 7.29
CA ASN A 25 12.54 -5.79 6.60
C ASN A 25 11.03 -5.51 6.64
N SER A 26 10.21 -6.32 7.32
CA SER A 26 8.76 -6.13 7.38
C SER A 26 8.29 -5.14 8.47
N LEU A 27 9.20 -4.58 9.27
CA LEU A 27 8.83 -3.60 10.31
C LEU A 27 9.16 -2.14 9.97
N ALA A 28 9.64 -1.85 8.75
CA ALA A 28 9.99 -0.50 8.33
C ALA A 28 9.36 -0.08 6.99
N GLU A 29 8.14 -0.52 6.73
CA GLU A 29 7.16 0.35 6.05
C GLU A 29 6.67 1.38 7.09
N GLU A 30 7.63 2.12 7.68
CA GLU A 30 7.41 3.20 8.64
C GLU A 30 6.32 4.09 8.07
N GLU A 31 5.23 4.30 8.83
CA GLU A 31 4.00 5.00 8.47
C GLU A 31 4.29 6.38 7.86
N SER A 32 4.66 6.38 6.58
CA SER A 32 5.00 7.60 5.87
C SER A 32 3.70 8.35 5.66
N ALA A 33 3.63 9.60 6.08
CA ALA A 33 2.48 10.44 5.86
C ALA A 33 2.94 11.71 5.17
N ILE A 34 2.20 12.15 4.18
CA ILE A 34 2.49 13.38 3.45
C ILE A 34 1.30 14.32 3.51
N ILE A 35 1.57 15.61 3.40
CA ILE A 35 0.58 16.62 3.06
C ILE A 35 0.85 17.06 1.62
N ALA A 36 -0.08 16.72 0.73
CA ALA A 36 -0.07 17.17 -0.65
C ALA A 36 -0.92 18.44 -0.78
N THR A 37 -0.35 19.50 -1.37
CA THR A 37 -1.10 20.74 -1.67
C THR A 37 -1.48 20.72 -3.14
N PHE A 38 -2.77 20.92 -3.42
CA PHE A 38 -3.30 21.02 -4.77
C PHE A 38 -3.82 22.43 -5.04
N ASP A 39 -3.67 22.90 -6.28
CA ASP A 39 -4.30 24.09 -6.82
C ASP A 39 -5.44 23.68 -7.75
N VAL A 40 -6.61 24.28 -7.56
CA VAL A 40 -7.79 24.11 -8.40
C VAL A 40 -8.24 25.51 -8.81
N ASN A 41 -7.91 25.92 -10.02
CA ASN A 41 -8.25 27.23 -10.57
C ASN A 41 -7.82 28.41 -9.68
N GLY A 42 -6.64 28.32 -9.06
CA GLY A 42 -6.10 29.37 -8.18
C GLY A 42 -6.45 29.21 -6.70
N GLU A 43 -7.34 28.27 -6.35
CA GLU A 43 -7.68 27.95 -4.97
C GLU A 43 -6.87 26.75 -4.49
N LYS A 44 -6.25 26.87 -3.31
CA LYS A 44 -5.40 25.81 -2.78
C LYS A 44 -6.09 25.05 -1.66
N PHE A 45 -6.03 23.73 -1.70
CA PHE A 45 -6.45 22.86 -0.61
C PHE A 45 -5.34 21.84 -0.32
N LYS A 46 -5.36 21.27 0.89
CA LYS A 46 -4.34 20.35 1.38
C LYS A 46 -4.96 19.01 1.73
N VAL A 47 -4.22 17.95 1.42
CA VAL A 47 -4.65 16.58 1.68
C VAL A 47 -3.57 15.88 2.49
N LEU A 48 -3.91 15.48 3.71
CA LEU A 48 -3.13 14.51 4.45
C LEU A 48 -3.34 13.12 3.85
N VAL A 49 -2.26 12.42 3.49
CA VAL A 49 -2.31 11.07 2.91
C VAL A 49 -1.46 10.14 3.76
N ARG A 50 -2.06 9.01 4.16
CA ARG A 50 -1.40 7.89 4.85
C ARG A 50 -1.45 6.58 4.07
N ASN A 51 -2.29 6.51 3.04
CA ASN A 51 -2.37 5.36 2.15
C ASN A 51 -1.05 5.21 1.36
N PRO A 52 -0.25 4.14 1.58
CA PRO A 52 1.06 4.01 0.94
C PRO A 52 1.00 3.98 -0.60
N ALA A 53 -0.03 3.37 -1.17
CA ALA A 53 -0.23 3.34 -2.62
C ALA A 53 -0.48 4.73 -3.19
N THR A 54 -1.26 5.56 -2.50
CA THR A 54 -1.53 6.94 -2.95
C THR A 54 -0.33 7.85 -2.74
N ILE A 55 0.45 7.63 -1.69
CA ILE A 55 1.74 8.31 -1.50
C ILE A 55 2.65 8.04 -2.71
N ALA A 56 2.78 6.77 -3.12
CA ALA A 56 3.55 6.42 -4.31
C ALA A 56 3.02 7.13 -5.57
N GLN A 57 1.70 7.13 -5.80
CA GLN A 57 1.08 7.83 -6.94
C GLN A 57 1.37 9.34 -6.96
N ILE A 58 1.30 10.00 -5.80
CA ILE A 58 1.59 11.43 -5.68
C ILE A 58 3.07 11.72 -5.94
N LEU A 59 3.98 10.85 -5.48
CA LEU A 59 5.40 10.98 -5.74
C LEU A 59 5.73 10.74 -7.23
N ASP A 60 5.11 9.75 -7.86
CA ASP A 60 5.25 9.51 -9.30
C ASP A 60 4.73 10.70 -10.12
N LEU A 61 3.59 11.29 -9.74
CA LEU A 61 3.08 12.53 -10.36
C LEU A 61 4.07 13.69 -10.21
N LYS A 62 4.62 13.87 -9.00
CA LYS A 62 5.62 14.92 -8.71
C LYS A 62 6.88 14.76 -9.55
N GLU A 63 7.31 13.53 -9.82
CA GLU A 63 8.48 13.21 -10.64
C GLU A 63 8.19 13.19 -12.15
N GLY A 64 6.94 13.43 -12.56
CA GLY A 64 6.52 13.40 -13.97
C GLY A 64 6.43 11.99 -14.57
N LYS A 65 6.36 10.95 -13.72
CA LYS A 65 6.17 9.55 -14.13
C LYS A 65 4.71 9.16 -14.29
N SER A 66 3.79 9.95 -13.75
CA SER A 66 2.35 9.76 -13.83
C SER A 66 1.67 11.01 -14.39
N THR A 67 0.56 10.81 -15.12
CA THR A 67 -0.37 11.87 -15.56
C THR A 67 -1.59 11.99 -14.66
N ALA A 68 -1.81 11.01 -13.76
CA ALA A 68 -2.96 10.96 -12.87
C ALA A 68 -2.86 12.07 -11.83
N SER A 69 -3.53 13.19 -12.09
CA SER A 69 -3.40 14.45 -11.34
C SER A 69 -4.62 14.79 -10.49
N ILE A 70 -5.73 14.09 -10.68
CA ILE A 70 -6.99 14.32 -9.97
C ILE A 70 -6.96 13.52 -8.66
N PRO A 71 -6.88 14.17 -7.48
CA PRO A 71 -7.13 13.47 -6.23
C PRO A 71 -8.61 13.09 -6.18
N ASN A 72 -8.92 11.83 -5.94
CA ASN A 72 -10.28 11.33 -5.80
C ASN A 72 -10.43 10.70 -4.42
N GLY A 73 -10.96 11.45 -3.46
CA GLY A 73 -11.03 11.02 -2.07
C GLY A 73 -12.43 11.09 -1.48
N LYS A 74 -12.68 10.26 -0.47
CA LYS A 74 -13.87 10.39 0.38
C LYS A 74 -13.77 11.69 1.17
N ILE A 75 -14.83 12.49 1.16
CA ILE A 75 -14.87 13.77 1.87
C ILE A 75 -15.46 13.59 3.28
N LEU A 76 -14.84 14.23 4.26
CA LEU A 76 -15.19 14.19 5.68
C LEU A 76 -15.33 15.62 6.25
N PRO A 77 -16.16 15.81 7.30
CA PRO A 77 -16.32 17.11 7.95
C PRO A 77 -15.08 17.53 8.75
N GLY A 78 -14.91 18.84 8.93
CA GLY A 78 -13.81 19.47 9.68
C GLY A 78 -12.55 19.66 8.84
N ALA A 79 -11.65 20.56 9.26
CA ALA A 79 -10.40 20.89 8.57
C ALA A 79 -9.34 19.76 8.58
N GLY A 80 -9.70 18.59 9.11
CA GLY A 80 -8.83 17.43 9.27
C GLY A 80 -7.82 17.57 10.40
N GLU A 81 -6.97 16.56 10.54
CA GLU A 81 -5.94 16.52 11.58
C GLU A 81 -4.97 17.70 11.47
N MET A 82 -4.55 18.24 12.62
CA MET A 82 -3.69 19.42 12.72
C MET A 82 -4.25 20.65 11.95
N ASN A 83 -5.55 20.66 11.65
CA ASN A 83 -6.19 21.65 10.77
C ASN A 83 -5.50 21.79 9.41
N HIS A 84 -4.99 20.69 8.85
CA HIS A 84 -4.17 20.74 7.64
C HIS A 84 -4.89 21.38 6.45
N ASN A 85 -6.22 21.24 6.33
CA ASN A 85 -7.00 21.81 5.24
C ASN A 85 -7.67 23.15 5.58
N ALA A 86 -7.30 23.79 6.70
CA ALA A 86 -7.81 25.14 7.00
C ALA A 86 -7.45 26.13 5.86
N PRO A 87 -8.35 27.08 5.52
CA PRO A 87 -9.54 27.48 6.27
C PRO A 87 -10.80 26.64 6.00
N TYR A 88 -10.74 25.64 5.13
CA TYR A 88 -11.92 24.85 4.79
C TYR A 88 -12.41 24.00 5.97
N SER A 89 -13.73 23.82 6.05
CA SER A 89 -14.41 23.06 7.09
C SER A 89 -14.66 21.60 6.70
N TRP A 90 -13.84 21.08 5.78
CA TRP A 90 -13.85 19.71 5.27
C TRP A 90 -12.43 19.24 4.95
N HIS A 91 -12.24 17.93 4.80
CA HIS A 91 -10.98 17.32 4.36
C HIS A 91 -11.25 16.00 3.63
N LEU A 92 -10.24 15.45 2.95
CA LEU A 92 -10.31 14.09 2.42
C LEU A 92 -9.82 13.07 3.45
N ASP A 93 -10.43 11.90 3.46
CA ASP A 93 -10.01 10.78 4.28
C ASP A 93 -8.55 10.38 3.95
N PRO A 94 -7.61 10.40 4.91
CA PRO A 94 -6.21 10.11 4.64
C PRO A 94 -5.91 8.70 4.13
N GLN A 95 -6.85 7.77 4.29
CA GLN A 95 -6.71 6.37 3.86
C GLN A 95 -7.55 6.06 2.60
N ASP A 96 -8.71 6.70 2.44
CA ASP A 96 -9.61 6.56 1.27
C ASP A 96 -9.44 7.72 0.29
N ILE A 97 -8.33 7.65 -0.44
CA ILE A 97 -8.01 8.53 -1.55
C ILE A 97 -7.19 7.75 -2.59
N SER A 98 -7.27 8.16 -3.85
CA SER A 98 -6.40 7.73 -4.95
C SER A 98 -6.19 8.87 -5.96
N MET A 99 -5.21 8.72 -6.84
CA MET A 99 -5.00 9.62 -7.98
C MET A 99 -5.63 9.03 -9.25
N ALA A 100 -6.32 9.87 -10.03
CA ALA A 100 -6.98 9.49 -11.26
C ALA A 100 -6.59 10.40 -12.44
N ASP A 101 -6.67 9.86 -13.66
CA ASP A 101 -6.57 10.63 -14.90
C ASP A 101 -7.92 11.24 -15.33
N PHE A 102 -9.02 10.61 -14.92
CA PHE A 102 -10.38 11.01 -15.27
C PHE A 102 -11.36 10.57 -14.19
N THR A 103 -12.40 11.36 -13.93
CA THR A 103 -13.46 11.09 -12.95
C THR A 103 -14.82 11.52 -13.49
N ILE A 104 -15.90 11.25 -12.76
CA ILE A 104 -17.22 11.79 -13.12
C ILE A 104 -17.35 13.25 -12.67
N GLU A 105 -18.14 14.04 -13.39
CA GLU A 105 -18.38 15.47 -13.10
C GLU A 105 -19.03 15.72 -11.73
N LEU A 106 -19.70 14.72 -11.14
CA LEU A 106 -20.47 14.89 -9.91
C LEU A 106 -19.64 15.30 -8.70
N CYS A 107 -18.35 14.94 -8.66
CA CYS A 107 -17.44 15.30 -7.57
C CYS A 107 -16.46 16.42 -7.94
N ASP A 108 -16.63 17.07 -9.09
CA ASP A 108 -15.83 18.22 -9.51
C ASP A 108 -16.33 19.53 -8.85
N GLY A 109 -15.43 20.50 -8.70
CA GLY A 109 -15.71 21.81 -8.12
C GLY A 109 -14.45 22.51 -7.61
N THR A 110 -14.54 23.82 -7.36
CA THR A 110 -13.50 24.54 -6.64
C THR A 110 -13.61 24.30 -5.13
N PRO A 111 -12.50 24.38 -4.37
CA PRO A 111 -12.54 24.29 -2.91
C PRO A 111 -13.56 25.21 -2.21
N SER A 112 -13.72 26.45 -2.69
CA SER A 112 -14.72 27.42 -2.22
C SER A 112 -16.15 26.96 -2.51
N TYR A 113 -16.40 26.38 -3.68
CA TYR A 113 -17.70 25.80 -4.00
C TYR A 113 -18.01 24.61 -3.09
N VAL A 114 -17.02 23.77 -2.78
CA VAL A 114 -17.17 22.69 -1.78
C VAL A 114 -17.46 23.29 -0.40
N GLU A 115 -16.76 24.36 0.00
CA GLU A 115 -17.00 25.05 1.29
C GLU A 115 -18.43 25.58 1.41
N ASP A 116 -18.95 26.20 0.36
CA ASP A 116 -20.33 26.70 0.34
C ASP A 116 -21.37 25.55 0.35
N ASN A 117 -20.95 24.33 -0.02
CA ASN A 117 -21.81 23.17 -0.19
C ASN A 117 -21.36 21.93 0.61
N VAL A 118 -20.63 22.11 1.72
CA VAL A 118 -19.97 21.00 2.46
C VAL A 118 -20.94 19.87 2.80
N LYS A 119 -22.11 20.24 3.30
CA LYS A 119 -23.14 19.26 3.67
C LYS A 119 -23.59 18.41 2.48
N TYR A 120 -23.78 19.04 1.32
CA TYR A 120 -24.17 18.32 0.09
C TYR A 120 -23.06 17.38 -0.37
N PHE A 121 -21.81 17.85 -0.39
CA PHE A 121 -20.67 17.01 -0.76
C PHE A 121 -20.51 15.82 0.18
N ILE A 122 -20.65 16.01 1.49
CA ILE A 122 -20.52 14.92 2.47
C ILE A 122 -21.71 13.94 2.37
N GLU A 123 -22.95 14.43 2.36
CA GLU A 123 -24.13 13.57 2.50
C GLU A 123 -24.64 12.97 1.19
N LYS A 124 -24.33 13.59 0.03
CA LYS A 124 -24.91 13.22 -1.27
C LYS A 124 -23.86 12.81 -2.29
N VAL A 125 -22.75 13.55 -2.40
CA VAL A 125 -21.68 13.23 -3.35
C VAL A 125 -20.76 12.15 -2.78
N GLY A 126 -20.37 12.27 -1.52
CA GLY A 126 -19.48 11.36 -0.78
C GLY A 126 -18.00 11.43 -1.17
N ARG A 127 -17.67 12.06 -2.30
CA ARG A 127 -16.29 12.21 -2.79
C ARG A 127 -16.03 13.61 -3.34
N TYR A 128 -14.76 13.97 -3.45
CA TYR A 128 -14.31 15.17 -4.14
C TYR A 128 -13.18 14.80 -5.10
N CYS A 129 -13.30 15.26 -6.35
CA CYS A 129 -12.46 14.87 -7.47
C CYS A 129 -12.21 16.03 -8.48
N PRO A 130 -11.56 17.13 -8.06
CA PRO A 130 -11.43 18.33 -8.86
C PRO A 130 -10.64 18.08 -10.16
N TRP A 131 -11.28 18.19 -11.33
CA TRP A 131 -10.67 17.93 -12.64
C TRP A 131 -9.51 18.87 -12.94
N SER A 132 -9.60 20.10 -12.46
CA SER A 132 -8.58 21.14 -12.68
C SER A 132 -7.43 21.07 -11.67
N ALA A 133 -7.33 20.00 -10.88
CA ALA A 133 -6.30 19.85 -9.86
C ALA A 133 -4.88 19.82 -10.44
N LYS A 134 -4.00 20.57 -9.78
CA LYS A 134 -2.56 20.57 -10.04
C LYS A 134 -1.82 20.38 -8.74
N LEU A 135 -0.94 19.38 -8.68
CA LEU A 135 -0.06 19.19 -7.53
C LEU A 135 0.93 20.37 -7.43
N VAL A 136 0.96 21.05 -6.29
CA VAL A 136 1.81 22.22 -6.02
C VAL A 136 3.02 21.84 -5.16
N SER A 137 2.79 21.09 -4.09
CA SER A 137 3.85 20.72 -3.14
C SER A 137 3.51 19.41 -2.42
N VAL A 138 4.55 18.77 -1.91
CA VAL A 138 4.46 17.59 -1.05
C VAL A 138 5.37 17.81 0.15
N GLU A 139 4.80 17.73 1.35
CA GLU A 139 5.49 17.88 2.63
C GLU A 139 5.41 16.56 3.41
N TYR A 140 6.52 16.10 3.98
CA TYR A 140 6.52 14.92 4.86
C TYR A 140 6.12 15.32 6.29
N VAL A 141 5.24 14.55 6.92
CA VAL A 141 4.82 14.80 8.31
C VAL A 141 5.95 14.39 9.26
N LYS A 142 6.41 15.30 10.13
CA LYS A 142 7.51 14.98 11.07
C LYS A 142 7.13 13.81 11.98
N GLY A 143 8.01 12.81 12.03
CA GLY A 143 7.74 11.48 12.63
C GLY A 143 7.65 10.38 11.58
N SER A 144 7.44 10.73 10.30
CA SER A 144 7.31 9.81 9.18
C SER A 144 8.62 9.62 8.40
N GLN A 145 9.78 9.67 9.08
CA GLN A 145 11.10 9.66 8.42
C GLN A 145 11.49 8.27 7.92
N GLY A 146 10.73 7.73 6.98
CA GLY A 146 11.27 6.89 5.93
C GLY A 146 12.02 7.80 4.96
N THR A 147 13.34 7.67 4.89
CA THR A 147 14.12 8.17 3.75
C THR A 147 13.42 7.78 2.46
N ALA A 148 13.22 8.75 1.54
CA ALA A 148 12.64 8.50 0.22
C ALA A 148 13.19 7.18 -0.36
N PRO A 149 12.34 6.28 -0.90
CA PRO A 149 12.81 5.05 -1.51
C PRO A 149 13.92 5.40 -2.49
N LYS A 150 15.11 4.82 -2.27
CA LYS A 150 16.19 4.92 -3.23
C LYS A 150 15.72 4.14 -4.45
N LEU A 151 15.11 4.83 -5.41
CA LEU A 151 14.74 4.28 -6.69
C LEU A 151 15.96 3.52 -7.22
N PRO A 152 15.83 2.22 -7.58
CA PRO A 152 16.95 1.50 -8.14
C PRO A 152 17.43 2.27 -9.36
N ASN A 153 18.74 2.55 -9.38
CA ASN A 153 19.42 3.30 -10.42
C ASN A 153 18.94 2.80 -11.79
N SER A 154 18.44 3.71 -12.63
CA SER A 154 18.11 3.45 -14.02
C SER A 154 19.40 3.18 -14.81
N GLY A 155 19.91 1.96 -14.66
CA GLY A 155 20.84 1.35 -15.61
C GLY A 155 20.02 0.90 -16.82
N ALA A 156 20.34 1.49 -17.97
CA ALA A 156 19.79 1.09 -19.24
C ALA A 156 20.08 -0.40 -19.53
N GLY A 157 19.07 -1.10 -20.06
CA GLY A 157 19.25 -2.29 -20.89
C GLY A 157 18.94 -3.63 -20.22
N SER A 158 17.83 -4.25 -20.62
CA SER A 158 17.82 -5.58 -21.27
C SER A 158 16.48 -6.31 -21.06
N MET A 159 15.81 -6.57 -22.18
CA MET A 159 14.89 -7.68 -22.49
C MET A 159 13.86 -8.18 -21.47
N TYR A 160 12.60 -8.07 -21.89
CA TYR A 160 11.50 -8.93 -21.49
C TYR A 160 11.83 -10.41 -21.78
N GLU A 161 11.80 -11.25 -20.75
CA GLU A 161 11.69 -12.71 -20.85
C GLU A 161 10.57 -13.15 -19.88
N PRO A 162 9.56 -13.93 -20.31
CA PRO A 162 8.47 -14.35 -19.44
C PRO A 162 8.92 -15.49 -18.52
N ARG A 163 8.63 -15.38 -17.22
CA ARG A 163 8.99 -16.39 -16.22
C ARG A 163 7.86 -17.39 -16.02
N GLU A 164 8.07 -18.60 -16.48
CA GLU A 164 7.32 -19.81 -16.15
C GLU A 164 7.69 -20.26 -14.71
N ASN A 165 6.70 -20.77 -13.97
CA ASN A 165 6.81 -21.64 -12.79
C ASN A 165 7.08 -20.98 -11.42
N ASP A 166 6.01 -20.79 -10.63
CA ASP A 166 6.07 -21.10 -9.19
C ASP A 166 4.67 -21.38 -8.59
N VAL A 167 4.30 -22.65 -8.51
CA VAL A 167 3.18 -23.12 -7.67
C VAL A 167 3.62 -24.41 -7.00
N THR A 168 4.35 -24.32 -5.87
CA THR A 168 4.35 -25.39 -4.88
C THR A 168 4.46 -24.83 -3.47
N GLY A 169 3.52 -25.16 -2.59
CA GLY A 169 3.65 -24.90 -1.17
C GLY A 169 2.34 -24.91 -0.38
N SER A 170 1.80 -26.09 -0.08
CA SER A 170 1.41 -26.49 1.29
C SER A 170 0.55 -27.76 1.24
N MET A 171 1.19 -28.91 1.47
CA MET A 171 0.53 -30.19 1.75
C MET A 171 0.37 -30.35 3.26
N LEU A 172 -0.87 -30.46 3.72
CA LEU A 172 -1.20 -31.02 5.03
C LEU A 172 -2.24 -32.14 4.85
N ALA A 173 -1.74 -33.37 5.06
CA ALA A 173 -2.41 -34.55 5.60
C ALA A 173 -3.85 -34.90 5.17
N ALA A 174 -3.98 -35.99 4.40
CA ALA A 174 -4.87 -37.13 4.71
C ALA A 174 -4.71 -38.23 3.65
N SER A 175 -3.96 -39.28 3.98
CA SER A 175 -3.94 -40.53 3.21
C SER A 175 -4.53 -41.62 4.09
N ILE A 176 -5.57 -42.30 3.59
CA ILE A 176 -5.87 -43.75 3.69
C ILE A 176 -7.36 -43.95 3.31
N LEU A 177 -7.62 -44.46 2.10
CA LEU A 177 -8.45 -45.65 1.80
C LEU A 177 -8.70 -45.72 0.28
N ILE A 178 -8.00 -46.63 -0.39
CA ILE A 178 -8.27 -47.03 -1.77
C ILE A 178 -9.45 -48.00 -1.74
N LEU A 179 -10.60 -47.62 -2.32
CA LEU A 179 -11.66 -48.57 -2.64
C LEU A 179 -11.46 -49.10 -4.06
N ALA A 180 -11.43 -50.42 -4.15
CA ALA A 180 -11.34 -51.21 -5.35
C ALA A 180 -12.44 -50.88 -6.36
N GLY A 181 -12.07 -50.93 -7.64
CA GLY A 181 -12.95 -50.64 -8.75
C GLY A 181 -13.98 -51.72 -9.07
N SER A 182 -14.78 -51.37 -10.07
CA SER A 182 -15.52 -52.25 -10.97
C SER A 182 -16.58 -53.16 -10.34
N THR A 183 -17.86 -52.85 -10.58
CA THR A 183 -18.71 -53.67 -11.47
C THR A 183 -20.02 -52.91 -11.73
N ILE A 184 -20.28 -52.67 -13.01
CA ILE A 184 -21.54 -52.19 -13.56
C ILE A 184 -22.63 -53.23 -13.27
N TYR A 185 -23.62 -52.89 -12.44
CA TYR A 185 -24.87 -53.63 -12.33
C TYR A 185 -26.00 -52.64 -12.02
N PHE A 186 -26.71 -52.19 -13.06
CA PHE A 186 -28.01 -51.54 -12.90
C PHE A 186 -28.93 -52.03 -14.03
N ILE A 187 -29.44 -53.25 -13.87
CA ILE A 187 -30.66 -53.69 -14.55
C ILE A 187 -31.63 -54.16 -13.47
N ARG A 188 -32.87 -53.70 -13.62
CA ARG A 188 -34.12 -54.07 -12.94
C ARG A 188 -34.56 -53.17 -11.79
N LYS A 189 -35.39 -52.18 -12.15
CA LYS A 189 -36.69 -52.01 -11.47
C LYS A 189 -37.69 -51.27 -12.37
N PHE A 190 -38.46 -52.01 -13.16
CA PHE A 190 -39.83 -51.64 -13.48
C PHE A 190 -40.63 -52.95 -13.48
N LEU A 191 -41.30 -53.18 -12.34
CA LEU A 191 -42.34 -54.17 -12.18
C LEU A 191 -43.62 -53.55 -12.75
N ALA A 192 -44.16 -54.21 -13.77
CA ALA A 192 -45.57 -54.55 -13.87
C ALA A 192 -45.67 -56.07 -13.72
#